data_AF-A0A9D6WTZ5-F1
#
_entry.id   AF-A0A9D6WTZ5-F1
#
_cell.length_a   1.000
_cell.length_b   1.000
_cell.length_c   1.000
_cell.angle_alpha   90.00
_cell.angle_beta   90.00
_cell.angle_gamma   90.00
#
_symmetry.space_group_name_H-M   'P 1'
#
loop_
_entity.id
_entity.type
_entity.pdbx_description
1 polymer ?
#
loop_
_entity_poly.entity_id
_entity_poly.type
_entity_poly.pdbx_seq_one_letter_code
_entity_poly.pdbx_strand_id
1 'polypeptide(L)'
;MSNDVMNAPARQTWLWQPNLIVFVSSACIMILELVAGRIIAPHVGSSLYTWTSVIGVVLAGITLGNYLGGRLADRWASLRFLGVVYILAALSSAGIVGLDRMYRVTPPEWSIVIEIVAFTAVLFFLPCTILGMISPIVVKLSLSDLAKTGSTVGKIYAAGAAGSIVGTFATGFWLISWFGTYTIVWGVAAVLLALGLFFLLGARWQSGIIALVLIAGGSLIALNQQWLVGPCVRETNYYCIKIIDRDEDGVPVRQLVLDHLVHSFVELNNPRKLVYGYEKTYAEVAQMWSARGKPVSVAMIGGGGYTFPRYMETVYPNSIIHVIEIDPGVTQVAHDLLAFRTDTKVVTYNEDARMFFARPPTMKYDLVLGDAFNHYQVPHHLTTKEFNDRVRAFLADDGVYIVNIIDGPYGEFARAYFHTLRQTFPNVYIAEGNYNWRQVSRSFFLLIGSNVPLDLDALKNFDGDDGDPLLSRLMAGPDQINRLLTEAPLITITDQYAPVDQMLESVFRDVMPAQ
;
A
#
# COMPACT_ATOMS: atom_id res chain seq x y z
N MET A 1 -19.66 42.94 -52.84
CA MET A 1 -18.78 42.31 -51.85
C MET A 1 -19.63 41.86 -50.67
N SER A 2 -20.24 40.68 -50.76
CA SER A 2 -20.87 40.01 -49.62
C SER A 2 -19.91 38.94 -49.11
N ASN A 3 -19.55 39.04 -47.84
CA ASN A 3 -18.74 38.05 -47.13
C ASN A 3 -19.66 36.91 -46.67
N ASP A 4 -20.06 36.04 -47.60
CA ASP A 4 -20.64 34.73 -47.30
C ASP A 4 -19.58 33.64 -47.51
N VAL A 5 -18.56 33.65 -46.65
CA VAL A 5 -17.73 32.45 -46.46
C VAL A 5 -18.50 31.56 -45.49
N MET A 6 -19.38 30.76 -46.10
CA MET A 6 -20.16 29.74 -45.45
C MET A 6 -19.31 28.86 -44.55
N ASN A 7 -19.79 28.69 -43.31
CA ASN A 7 -19.46 27.58 -42.43
C ASN A 7 -19.62 26.26 -43.19
N ALA A 8 -18.50 25.70 -43.67
CA ALA A 8 -18.50 24.35 -44.18
C ALA A 8 -18.81 23.39 -43.01
N PRO A 9 -19.81 22.49 -43.13
CA PRO A 9 -20.05 21.48 -42.12
C PRO A 9 -18.75 20.68 -41.96
N ALA A 10 -18.29 20.53 -40.72
CA ALA A 10 -17.11 19.73 -40.39
C ALA A 10 -17.21 18.41 -41.15
N ARG A 11 -16.29 18.16 -42.09
CA ARG A 11 -16.20 16.87 -42.78
C ARG A 11 -16.09 15.81 -41.68
N GLN A 12 -17.20 15.14 -41.41
CA GLN A 12 -17.27 13.93 -40.61
C GLN A 12 -16.32 12.94 -41.28
N THR A 13 -15.09 12.89 -40.80
CA THR A 13 -14.19 11.80 -41.13
C THR A 13 -14.89 10.53 -40.65
N TRP A 14 -14.83 9.46 -41.44
CA TRP A 14 -15.39 8.14 -41.10
C TRP A 14 -14.91 7.60 -39.73
N LEU A 15 -13.93 8.26 -39.11
CA LEU A 15 -13.25 7.91 -37.87
C LEU A 15 -13.72 8.72 -36.64
N TRP A 16 -14.65 9.68 -36.76
CA TRP A 16 -15.22 10.39 -35.60
C TRP A 16 -16.22 9.50 -34.85
N GLN A 17 -15.78 8.92 -33.73
CA GLN A 17 -16.60 8.11 -32.84
C GLN A 17 -16.62 8.71 -31.43
N PRO A 18 -17.56 9.63 -31.12
CA PRO A 18 -17.55 10.39 -29.86
C PRO A 18 -17.62 9.48 -28.63
N ASN A 19 -18.39 8.40 -28.71
CA ASN A 19 -18.51 7.41 -27.64
C ASN A 19 -17.17 6.72 -27.36
N LEU A 20 -16.44 6.31 -28.40
CA LEU A 20 -15.14 5.64 -28.25
C LEU A 20 -14.08 6.62 -27.69
N ILE A 21 -14.10 7.87 -28.13
CA ILE A 21 -13.19 8.92 -27.65
C ILE A 21 -13.36 9.12 -26.15
N VAL A 22 -14.60 9.31 -25.69
CA VAL A 22 -14.89 9.50 -24.26
C VAL A 22 -14.63 8.22 -23.46
N PHE A 23 -14.95 7.04 -24.01
CA PHE A 23 -14.60 5.76 -23.40
C PHE A 23 -13.09 5.66 -23.12
N VAL A 24 -12.24 5.93 -24.12
CA VAL A 24 -10.78 5.83 -23.95
C VAL A 24 -10.26 6.89 -22.98
N SER A 25 -10.71 8.14 -23.07
CA SER A 25 -10.26 9.18 -22.13
C SER A 25 -10.68 8.89 -20.69
N SER A 26 -11.91 8.40 -20.48
CA SER A 26 -12.41 8.02 -19.15
C SER A 26 -11.68 6.80 -18.60
N ALA A 27 -11.34 5.83 -19.44
CA ALA A 27 -10.46 4.73 -19.06
C ALA A 27 -9.08 5.24 -18.62
N CYS A 28 -8.46 6.15 -19.38
CA CYS A 28 -7.17 6.75 -19.03
C CYS A 28 -7.21 7.50 -17.69
N ILE A 29 -8.27 8.27 -17.41
CA ILE A 29 -8.46 8.94 -16.12
C ILE A 29 -8.47 7.93 -14.98
N MET A 30 -9.29 6.87 -15.07
CA MET A 30 -9.38 5.86 -14.01
C MET A 30 -8.09 5.05 -13.86
N ILE A 31 -7.38 4.78 -14.96
CA ILE A 31 -6.06 4.13 -14.92
C ILE A 31 -5.08 5.00 -14.11
N LEU A 32 -5.00 6.30 -14.41
CA LEU A 32 -4.11 7.22 -13.69
C LEU A 32 -4.51 7.34 -12.21
N GLU A 33 -5.82 7.38 -11.90
CA GLU A 33 -6.31 7.45 -10.53
C GLU A 33 -5.90 6.23 -9.69
N LEU A 34 -6.06 5.01 -10.23
CA LEU A 34 -5.66 3.80 -9.51
C LEU A 34 -4.15 3.66 -9.36
N VAL A 35 -3.38 4.08 -10.38
CA VAL A 35 -1.92 4.05 -10.35
C VAL A 35 -1.36 5.13 -9.42
N ALA A 36 -2.09 6.23 -9.19
CA ALA A 36 -1.66 7.31 -8.32
C ALA A 36 -1.34 6.85 -6.90
N GLY A 37 -2.20 6.01 -6.30
CA GLY A 37 -1.95 5.45 -4.97
C GLY A 37 -0.63 4.67 -4.89
N ARG A 38 -0.25 3.98 -5.97
CA ARG A 38 1.00 3.20 -6.06
C ARG A 38 2.25 4.06 -6.27
N ILE A 39 2.13 5.17 -6.98
CA ILE A 39 3.23 6.15 -7.11
C ILE A 39 3.49 6.86 -5.79
N ILE A 40 2.42 7.14 -5.04
CA ILE A 40 2.50 7.92 -3.81
C ILE A 40 2.96 7.05 -2.62
N ALA A 41 2.53 5.78 -2.54
CA ALA A 41 2.81 4.91 -1.39
C ALA A 41 4.30 4.77 -1.01
N PRO A 42 5.27 4.68 -1.93
CA PRO A 42 6.70 4.62 -1.57
C PRO A 42 7.24 5.85 -0.84
N HIS A 43 6.56 6.99 -0.98
CA HIS A 43 6.99 8.29 -0.45
C HIS A 43 6.36 8.62 0.90
N VAL A 44 5.07 8.31 1.08
CA VAL A 44 4.28 8.72 2.25
C VAL A 44 3.48 7.57 2.90
N GLY A 45 3.64 6.34 2.37
CA GLY A 45 2.89 5.16 2.80
C GLY A 45 1.51 5.02 2.16
N SER A 46 0.93 3.82 2.27
CA SER A 46 -0.45 3.53 1.89
C SER A 46 -1.34 3.58 3.13
N SER A 47 -2.30 4.48 3.14
CA SER A 47 -3.25 4.68 4.25
C SER A 47 -4.61 5.16 3.75
N LEU A 48 -5.60 5.22 4.64
CA LEU A 48 -6.90 5.85 4.35
C LEU A 48 -6.73 7.31 3.87
N TYR A 49 -5.78 8.05 4.45
CA TYR A 49 -5.49 9.43 4.06
C TYR A 49 -4.90 9.53 2.66
N THR A 50 -4.02 8.59 2.28
CA THR A 50 -3.45 8.50 0.94
C THR A 50 -4.53 8.29 -0.12
N TRP A 51 -5.40 7.28 0.07
CA TRP A 51 -6.47 6.99 -0.88
C TRP A 51 -7.53 8.10 -0.95
N THR A 52 -7.89 8.68 0.20
CA THR A 52 -8.83 9.80 0.25
C THR A 52 -8.29 11.01 -0.51
N SER A 53 -6.98 11.29 -0.38
CA SER A 53 -6.32 12.40 -1.07
C SER A 53 -6.28 12.18 -2.58
N VAL A 54 -5.94 10.97 -3.03
CA VAL A 54 -5.95 10.59 -4.46
C VAL A 54 -7.33 10.83 -5.07
N ILE A 55 -8.38 10.25 -4.49
CA ILE A 55 -9.75 10.39 -4.98
C ILE A 55 -10.17 11.87 -4.96
N GLY A 56 -9.92 12.57 -3.85
CA GLY A 56 -10.29 13.97 -3.67
C GLY A 56 -9.63 14.90 -4.70
N VAL A 57 -8.33 14.76 -4.92
CA VAL A 57 -7.56 15.57 -5.88
C VAL A 57 -7.95 15.27 -7.32
N VAL A 58 -8.10 13.99 -7.67
CA VAL A 58 -8.49 13.58 -9.03
C VAL A 58 -9.90 14.09 -9.35
N LEU A 59 -10.86 13.90 -8.44
CA LEU A 59 -12.22 14.42 -8.61
C LEU A 59 -12.26 15.95 -8.68
N ALA A 60 -11.46 16.66 -7.87
CA ALA A 60 -11.35 18.11 -7.94
C ALA A 60 -10.80 18.56 -9.30
N GLY A 61 -9.77 17.87 -9.80
CA GLY A 61 -9.21 18.09 -11.13
C GLY A 61 -10.25 17.87 -12.23
N ILE A 62 -10.92 16.71 -12.25
CA ILE A 62 -11.99 16.40 -13.21
C ILE A 62 -13.11 17.44 -13.16
N THR A 63 -13.51 17.87 -11.96
CA THR A 63 -14.56 18.88 -11.77
C THR A 63 -14.17 20.22 -12.39
N LEU A 64 -12.96 20.72 -12.09
CA LEU A 64 -12.44 21.94 -12.69
C LEU A 64 -12.29 21.79 -14.21
N GLY A 65 -11.80 20.64 -14.67
CA GLY A 65 -11.67 20.28 -16.07
C GLY A 65 -12.99 20.31 -16.82
N ASN A 66 -14.04 19.72 -16.25
CA ASN A 66 -15.39 19.73 -16.82
C ASN A 66 -15.92 21.17 -16.97
N TYR A 67 -15.70 22.01 -15.96
CA TYR A 67 -16.12 23.41 -15.98
C TYR A 67 -15.37 24.24 -17.04
N LEU A 68 -14.04 24.16 -17.04
CA LEU A 68 -13.19 24.88 -18.00
C LEU A 68 -13.41 24.36 -19.42
N GLY A 69 -13.47 23.04 -19.59
CA GLY A 69 -13.75 22.37 -20.86
C GLY A 69 -15.07 22.82 -21.46
N GLY A 70 -16.14 22.92 -20.66
CA GLY A 70 -17.43 23.44 -21.12
C GLY A 70 -17.35 24.89 -21.61
N ARG A 71 -16.71 25.77 -20.83
CA ARG A 71 -16.53 27.18 -21.21
C ARG A 71 -15.67 27.37 -22.46
N LEU A 72 -14.61 26.59 -22.59
CA LEU A 72 -13.71 26.63 -23.75
C LEU A 72 -14.38 26.02 -24.99
N ALA A 73 -15.17 24.96 -24.81
CA ALA A 73 -15.94 24.34 -25.88
C ALA A 73 -16.96 25.32 -26.47
N ASP A 74 -17.62 26.14 -25.65
CA ASP A 74 -18.56 27.14 -26.16
C ASP A 74 -17.90 28.20 -27.07
N ARG A 75 -16.60 28.45 -26.90
CA ARG A 75 -15.86 29.47 -27.68
C ARG A 75 -15.10 28.88 -28.87
N TRP A 76 -14.46 27.73 -28.69
CA TRP A 76 -13.42 27.22 -29.60
C TRP A 76 -13.56 25.73 -29.96
N ALA A 77 -14.73 25.11 -29.69
CA ALA A 77 -14.94 23.69 -30.00
C ALA A 77 -14.58 23.36 -31.45
N SER A 78 -13.53 22.56 -31.60
CA SER A 78 -13.08 22.03 -32.88
C SER A 78 -12.30 20.74 -32.66
N LEU A 79 -12.20 19.88 -33.68
CA LEU A 79 -11.38 18.66 -33.60
C LEU A 79 -9.90 19.00 -33.33
N ARG A 80 -9.38 20.10 -33.89
CA ARG A 80 -8.01 20.55 -33.62
C ARG A 80 -7.82 20.94 -32.16
N PHE A 81 -8.78 21.66 -31.59
CA PHE A 81 -8.75 22.02 -30.16
C PHE A 81 -8.77 20.78 -29.27
N LEU A 82 -9.62 19.79 -29.58
CA LEU A 82 -9.61 18.49 -28.89
C LEU A 82 -8.24 17.80 -29.00
N GLY A 83 -7.60 17.84 -30.17
CA GLY A 83 -6.25 17.34 -30.37
C GLY A 83 -5.22 18.02 -29.48
N VAL A 84 -5.25 19.35 -29.37
CA VAL A 84 -4.38 20.11 -28.46
C VAL A 84 -4.59 19.69 -27.00
N VAL A 85 -5.84 19.53 -26.56
CA VAL A 85 -6.16 19.09 -25.19
C VAL A 85 -5.57 17.70 -24.92
N TYR A 86 -5.67 16.76 -25.87
CA TYR A 86 -5.03 15.44 -25.76
C TYR A 86 -3.49 15.51 -25.69
N ILE A 87 -2.85 16.37 -26.49
CA ILE A 87 -1.39 16.57 -26.42
C ILE A 87 -0.99 17.11 -25.04
N LEU A 88 -1.72 18.10 -24.53
CA LEU A 88 -1.47 18.65 -23.20
C LEU A 88 -1.70 17.60 -22.09
N ALA A 89 -2.74 16.76 -22.23
CA ALA A 89 -2.99 15.65 -21.32
C ALA A 89 -1.85 14.60 -21.37
N ALA A 90 -1.35 14.29 -22.56
CA ALA A 90 -0.21 13.39 -22.74
C ALA A 90 1.06 13.92 -22.08
N LEU A 91 1.40 15.19 -22.32
CA LEU A 91 2.59 15.83 -21.76
C LEU A 91 2.52 15.96 -20.24
N SER A 92 1.37 16.38 -19.70
CA SER A 92 1.16 16.45 -18.25
C SER A 92 1.17 15.07 -17.58
N SER A 93 0.60 14.04 -18.22
CA SER A 93 0.65 12.66 -17.72
C SER A 93 2.07 12.10 -17.74
N ALA A 94 2.83 12.33 -18.82
CA ALA A 94 4.25 11.99 -18.87
C ALA A 94 5.07 12.77 -17.82
N GLY A 95 4.66 14.01 -17.53
CA GLY A 95 5.25 14.86 -16.49
C GLY A 95 5.17 14.26 -15.08
N ILE A 96 4.16 13.42 -14.77
CA ILE A 96 4.04 12.71 -13.49
C ILE A 96 5.32 11.93 -13.20
N VAL A 97 5.83 11.18 -14.18
CA VAL A 97 7.04 10.35 -14.05
C VAL A 97 8.30 11.20 -13.76
N GLY A 98 8.36 12.40 -14.33
CA GLY A 98 9.46 13.34 -14.08
C GLY A 98 9.38 14.01 -12.72
N LEU A 99 8.19 14.50 -12.36
CA LEU A 99 7.93 15.21 -11.11
C LEU A 99 8.11 14.30 -9.90
N ASP A 100 7.65 13.05 -9.99
CA ASP A 100 7.83 12.05 -8.95
C ASP A 100 9.32 11.77 -8.67
N ARG A 101 10.15 11.63 -9.71
CA ARG A 101 11.63 11.50 -9.52
C ARG A 101 12.29 12.74 -8.94
N MET A 102 11.74 13.92 -9.25
CA MET A 102 12.24 15.18 -8.72
C MET A 102 11.74 15.46 -7.31
N TYR A 103 10.79 14.67 -6.81
CA TYR A 103 10.28 14.82 -5.47
C TYR A 103 11.43 14.63 -4.48
N ARG A 104 11.69 15.69 -3.73
CA ARG A 104 12.59 15.70 -2.59
C ARG A 104 11.72 15.99 -1.38
N VAL A 105 12.01 15.30 -0.28
CA VAL A 105 11.31 15.42 1.01
C VAL A 105 10.97 16.89 1.29
N THR A 106 9.68 17.16 1.53
CA THR A 106 9.13 18.49 1.81
C THR A 106 9.66 19.04 3.14
N PRO A 107 9.50 20.36 3.39
CA PRO A 107 9.96 20.98 4.63
C PRO A 107 9.36 20.28 5.87
N PRO A 108 10.14 20.09 6.94
CA PRO A 108 9.76 19.28 8.11
C PRO A 108 8.59 19.81 8.97
N GLU A 109 7.92 20.89 8.55
CA GLU A 109 6.89 21.58 9.34
C GLU A 109 5.44 21.26 8.92
N TRP A 110 5.22 20.52 7.84
CA TRP A 110 3.87 20.19 7.36
C TRP A 110 3.33 18.95 8.07
N SER A 111 2.02 18.95 8.35
CA SER A 111 1.37 17.71 8.81
C SER A 111 1.31 16.69 7.66
N ILE A 112 1.37 15.41 7.99
CA ILE A 112 1.41 14.33 6.99
C ILE A 112 0.21 14.40 6.02
N VAL A 113 -0.97 14.81 6.50
CA VAL A 113 -2.17 14.90 5.67
C VAL A 113 -2.02 16.01 4.62
N ILE A 114 -1.46 17.15 5.00
CA ILE A 114 -1.21 18.26 4.07
C ILE A 114 -0.13 17.86 3.07
N GLU A 115 0.93 17.17 3.53
CA GLU A 115 1.96 16.63 2.64
C GLU A 115 1.38 15.68 1.60
N ILE A 116 0.60 14.68 2.02
CA ILE A 116 -0.06 13.72 1.11
C ILE A 116 -0.92 14.46 0.09
N VAL A 117 -1.78 15.39 0.53
CA VAL A 117 -2.69 16.13 -0.37
C VAL A 117 -1.89 16.99 -1.34
N ALA A 118 -0.89 17.72 -0.87
CA ALA A 118 -0.08 18.60 -1.71
C ALA A 118 0.74 17.81 -2.72
N PHE A 119 1.38 16.73 -2.31
CA PHE A 119 2.14 15.86 -3.20
C PHE A 119 1.24 15.24 -4.27
N THR A 120 0.07 14.71 -3.88
CA THR A 120 -0.94 14.20 -4.81
C THR A 120 -1.39 15.29 -5.79
N ALA A 121 -1.63 16.52 -5.31
CA ALA A 121 -2.05 17.65 -6.13
C ALA A 121 -0.99 18.04 -7.17
N VAL A 122 0.28 18.13 -6.77
CA VAL A 122 1.40 18.45 -7.68
C VAL A 122 1.47 17.44 -8.83
N LEU A 123 1.28 16.16 -8.55
CA LEU A 123 1.38 15.11 -9.56
C LEU A 123 0.11 15.01 -10.43
N PHE A 124 -1.08 14.94 -9.83
CA PHE A 124 -2.28 14.46 -10.52
C PHE A 124 -3.31 15.55 -10.83
N PHE A 125 -3.27 16.71 -10.17
CA PHE A 125 -4.32 17.72 -10.34
C PHE A 125 -4.37 18.28 -11.76
N LEU A 126 -3.22 18.69 -12.31
CA LEU A 126 -3.13 19.23 -13.66
C LEU A 126 -3.53 18.22 -14.75
N PRO A 127 -2.95 16.99 -14.82
CA PRO A 127 -3.32 16.03 -15.86
C PRO A 127 -4.81 15.66 -15.79
N CYS A 128 -5.37 15.47 -14.60
CA CYS A 128 -6.79 15.16 -14.43
C CYS A 128 -7.69 16.35 -14.81
N THR A 129 -7.25 17.59 -14.56
CA THR A 129 -7.95 18.79 -15.03
C THR A 129 -8.02 18.84 -16.54
N ILE A 130 -6.91 18.58 -17.23
CA ILE A 130 -6.87 18.61 -18.70
C ILE A 130 -7.71 17.47 -19.30
N LEU A 131 -7.59 16.25 -18.75
CA LEU A 131 -8.41 15.11 -19.18
C LEU A 131 -9.90 15.34 -18.94
N GLY A 132 -10.28 15.98 -17.83
CA GLY A 132 -11.65 16.37 -17.54
C GLY A 132 -12.27 17.32 -18.57
N MET A 133 -11.46 18.06 -19.34
CA MET A 133 -11.98 18.94 -20.40
C MET A 133 -12.54 18.18 -21.60
N ILE A 134 -12.16 16.92 -21.80
CA ILE A 134 -12.46 16.15 -23.02
C ILE A 134 -13.97 15.91 -23.17
N SER A 135 -14.64 15.45 -22.11
CA SER A 135 -16.07 15.09 -22.17
C SER A 135 -16.97 16.26 -22.59
N PRO A 136 -16.89 17.47 -21.98
CA PRO A 136 -17.66 18.62 -22.43
C PRO A 136 -17.37 19.04 -23.89
N ILE A 137 -16.11 18.97 -24.33
CA ILE A 137 -15.72 19.32 -25.71
C ILE A 137 -16.36 18.33 -26.68
N VAL A 138 -16.28 17.02 -26.41
CA VAL A 138 -16.87 15.99 -27.27
C VAL A 138 -18.39 16.09 -27.29
N VAL A 139 -19.03 16.39 -26.15
CA VAL A 139 -20.46 16.67 -26.09
C VAL A 139 -20.79 17.84 -27.00
N LYS A 140 -20.12 18.99 -26.87
CA LYS A 140 -20.38 20.17 -27.70
C LYS A 140 -20.25 19.88 -29.19
N LEU A 141 -19.22 19.13 -29.59
CA LEU A 141 -18.98 18.74 -30.99
C LEU A 141 -20.01 17.73 -31.53
N SER A 142 -20.70 17.01 -30.66
CA SER A 142 -21.68 15.98 -31.02
C SER A 142 -23.13 16.49 -31.05
N LEU A 143 -23.38 17.69 -30.53
CA LEU A 143 -24.68 18.33 -30.53
C LEU A 143 -24.92 19.05 -31.86
N SER A 144 -25.60 18.37 -32.78
CA SER A 144 -26.04 18.94 -34.08
C SER A 144 -27.54 19.21 -34.18
N ASP A 145 -28.35 18.58 -33.32
CA ASP A 145 -29.82 18.67 -33.34
C ASP A 145 -30.38 18.81 -31.91
N LEU A 146 -31.10 19.91 -31.68
CA LEU A 146 -31.74 20.24 -30.41
C LEU A 146 -32.71 19.14 -29.94
N ALA A 147 -33.38 18.44 -30.88
CA ALA A 147 -34.36 17.40 -30.56
C ALA A 147 -33.73 16.11 -30.00
N LYS A 148 -32.45 15.86 -30.28
CA LYS A 148 -31.74 14.62 -29.84
C LYS A 148 -30.69 14.87 -28.77
N THR A 149 -30.55 16.10 -28.30
CA THR A 149 -29.57 16.56 -27.30
C THR A 149 -29.46 15.59 -26.12
N GLY A 150 -30.57 15.26 -25.46
CA GLY A 150 -30.56 14.37 -24.29
C GLY A 150 -30.01 12.97 -24.59
N SER A 151 -30.42 12.37 -25.72
CA SER A 151 -29.97 11.03 -26.10
C SER A 151 -28.48 10.98 -26.48
N THR A 152 -27.96 12.03 -27.12
CA THR A 152 -26.55 12.13 -27.49
C THR A 152 -25.68 12.30 -26.25
N VAL A 153 -26.07 13.22 -25.35
CA VAL A 153 -25.39 13.43 -24.07
C VAL A 153 -25.39 12.15 -23.26
N GLY A 154 -26.54 11.49 -23.11
CA GLY A 154 -26.67 10.24 -22.37
C GLY A 154 -25.75 9.12 -22.89
N LYS A 155 -25.66 8.94 -24.21
CA LYS A 155 -24.75 7.95 -24.82
C LYS A 155 -23.28 8.25 -24.54
N ILE A 156 -22.88 9.52 -24.57
CA ILE A 156 -21.50 9.94 -24.29
C ILE A 156 -21.15 9.67 -22.82
N TYR A 157 -22.04 10.03 -21.88
CA TYR A 157 -21.84 9.74 -20.46
C TYR A 157 -21.80 8.23 -20.18
N ALA A 158 -22.69 7.45 -20.81
CA ALA A 158 -22.69 5.99 -20.68
C ALA A 158 -21.38 5.37 -21.20
N ALA A 159 -20.87 5.85 -22.34
CA ALA A 159 -19.59 5.40 -22.87
C ALA A 159 -18.41 5.77 -21.96
N GLY A 160 -18.44 6.98 -21.37
CA GLY A 160 -17.45 7.38 -20.37
C GLY A 160 -17.47 6.49 -19.13
N ALA A 161 -18.64 6.22 -18.57
CA ALA A 161 -18.79 5.32 -17.43
C ALA A 161 -18.31 3.89 -17.76
N ALA A 162 -18.65 3.36 -18.94
CA ALA A 162 -18.14 2.07 -19.40
C ALA A 162 -16.60 2.06 -19.53
N GLY A 163 -16.03 3.14 -20.07
CA GLY A 163 -14.58 3.32 -20.16
C GLY A 163 -13.91 3.33 -18.80
N SER A 164 -14.47 4.10 -17.86
CA SER A 164 -14.02 4.13 -16.47
C SER A 164 -14.04 2.74 -15.82
N ILE A 165 -15.16 1.99 -15.94
CA ILE A 165 -15.29 0.64 -15.40
C ILE A 165 -14.22 -0.29 -15.98
N VAL A 166 -14.03 -0.28 -17.29
CA VAL A 166 -13.01 -1.11 -17.96
C VAL A 166 -11.61 -0.70 -17.51
N GLY A 167 -11.31 0.60 -17.45
CA GLY A 167 -10.03 1.12 -16.96
C GLY A 167 -9.74 0.69 -15.53
N THR A 168 -10.74 0.78 -14.64
CA THR A 168 -10.63 0.35 -13.24
C THR A 168 -10.28 -1.13 -13.12
N PHE A 169 -11.07 -2.03 -13.74
CA PHE A 169 -10.80 -3.46 -13.67
C PHE A 169 -9.51 -3.85 -14.40
N ALA A 170 -9.24 -3.25 -15.56
CA ALA A 170 -8.02 -3.49 -16.31
C ALA A 170 -6.78 -3.21 -15.46
N THR A 171 -6.79 -2.06 -14.77
CA THR A 171 -5.68 -1.62 -13.93
C THR A 171 -5.48 -2.49 -12.71
N GLY A 172 -6.55 -2.72 -11.95
CA GLY A 172 -6.48 -3.47 -10.69
C GLY A 172 -6.16 -4.95 -10.86
N PHE A 173 -6.61 -5.59 -11.93
CA PHE A 173 -6.45 -7.05 -12.10
C PHE A 173 -5.28 -7.45 -13.01
N TRP A 174 -4.88 -6.62 -13.98
CA TRP A 174 -3.88 -7.02 -14.97
C TRP A 174 -2.75 -6.00 -15.17
N LEU A 175 -3.06 -4.72 -15.40
CA LEU A 175 -2.05 -3.77 -15.88
C LEU A 175 -0.91 -3.59 -14.86
N ILE A 176 -1.23 -3.35 -13.58
CA ILE A 176 -0.22 -3.14 -12.53
C ILE A 176 0.70 -4.37 -12.42
N SER A 177 0.12 -5.56 -12.37
CA SER A 177 0.87 -6.81 -12.23
C SER A 177 1.80 -7.10 -13.41
N TRP A 178 1.40 -6.75 -14.64
CA TRP A 178 2.17 -7.11 -15.85
C TRP A 178 3.17 -6.04 -16.30
N PHE A 179 2.83 -4.77 -16.14
CA PHE A 179 3.62 -3.66 -16.71
C PHE A 179 4.32 -2.80 -15.66
N GLY A 180 3.87 -2.84 -14.41
CA GLY A 180 4.33 -1.93 -13.35
C GLY A 180 3.79 -0.51 -13.51
N THR A 181 3.83 0.24 -12.43
CA THR A 181 3.13 1.53 -12.26
C THR A 181 3.62 2.61 -13.25
N TYR A 182 4.94 2.80 -13.38
CA TYR A 182 5.52 3.85 -14.24
C TYR A 182 5.30 3.59 -15.73
N THR A 183 5.39 2.33 -16.15
CA THR A 183 5.12 1.91 -17.54
C THR A 183 3.67 2.20 -17.92
N ILE A 184 2.71 2.01 -17.00
CA ILE A 184 1.30 2.30 -17.25
C ILE A 184 1.08 3.79 -17.45
N VAL A 185 1.64 4.65 -16.60
CA VAL A 185 1.54 6.11 -16.78
C VAL A 185 2.12 6.54 -18.13
N TRP A 186 3.27 5.99 -18.51
CA TRP A 186 3.87 6.24 -19.82
C TRP A 186 2.98 5.73 -20.97
N GLY A 187 2.38 4.56 -20.81
CA GLY A 187 1.42 3.99 -21.76
C GLY A 187 0.19 4.86 -21.95
N VAL A 188 -0.38 5.40 -20.86
CA VAL A 188 -1.48 6.38 -20.92
C VAL A 188 -1.04 7.62 -21.67
N ALA A 189 0.13 8.18 -21.36
CA ALA A 189 0.66 9.34 -22.07
C ALA A 189 0.83 9.06 -23.58
N ALA A 190 1.32 7.87 -23.96
CA ALA A 190 1.47 7.46 -25.35
C ALA A 190 0.13 7.34 -26.09
N VAL A 191 -0.89 6.75 -25.45
CA VAL A 191 -2.26 6.65 -26.01
C VAL A 191 -2.85 8.04 -26.23
N LEU A 192 -2.74 8.93 -25.23
CA LEU A 192 -3.22 10.30 -25.32
C LEU A 192 -2.46 11.09 -26.41
N LEU A 193 -1.16 10.89 -26.55
CA LEU A 193 -0.33 11.51 -27.59
C LEU A 193 -0.79 11.07 -28.98
N ALA A 194 -1.05 9.78 -29.18
CA ALA A 194 -1.56 9.24 -30.43
C ALA A 194 -2.92 9.86 -30.80
N LEU A 195 -3.86 9.93 -29.85
CA LEU A 195 -5.15 10.58 -30.05
C LEU A 195 -5.01 12.09 -30.35
N GLY A 196 -4.12 12.77 -29.65
CA GLY A 196 -3.84 14.19 -29.87
C GLY A 196 -3.32 14.48 -31.27
N LEU A 197 -2.32 13.72 -31.73
CA LEU A 197 -1.76 13.86 -33.08
C LEU A 197 -2.77 13.49 -34.15
N PHE A 198 -3.58 12.45 -33.90
CA PHE A 198 -4.65 12.03 -34.80
C PHE A 198 -5.66 13.15 -35.06
N PHE A 199 -6.15 13.82 -34.02
CA PHE A 199 -7.10 14.93 -34.18
C PHE A 199 -6.45 16.23 -34.65
N LEU A 200 -5.21 16.51 -34.26
CA LEU A 200 -4.49 17.73 -34.64
C LEU A 200 -4.13 17.75 -36.13
N LEU A 201 -3.68 16.61 -36.68
CA LEU A 201 -3.21 16.49 -38.07
C LEU A 201 -4.30 16.05 -39.05
N GLY A 202 -5.55 15.89 -38.57
CA GLY A 202 -6.72 15.63 -39.41
C GLY A 202 -6.85 14.19 -39.89
N ALA A 203 -6.52 13.20 -39.05
CA ALA A 203 -6.79 11.78 -39.27
C ALA A 203 -6.22 11.18 -40.57
N ARG A 204 -4.99 11.58 -40.95
CA ARG A 204 -4.26 11.02 -42.10
C ARG A 204 -3.41 9.84 -41.67
N TRP A 205 -3.17 8.85 -42.53
CA TRP A 205 -2.26 7.72 -42.21
C TRP A 205 -0.86 8.19 -41.75
N GLN A 206 -0.39 9.33 -42.27
CA GLN A 206 0.84 10.01 -41.85
C GLN A 206 0.86 10.40 -40.36
N SER A 207 -0.28 10.77 -39.76
CA SER A 207 -0.34 11.09 -38.33
C SER A 207 -0.12 9.85 -37.46
N GLY A 208 -0.55 8.67 -37.93
CA GLY A 208 -0.26 7.40 -37.30
C GLY A 208 1.24 7.08 -37.30
N ILE A 209 1.94 7.36 -38.40
CA ILE A 209 3.40 7.19 -38.49
C ILE A 209 4.12 8.17 -37.58
N ILE A 210 3.74 9.45 -37.58
CA ILE A 210 4.35 10.46 -36.70
C ILE A 210 4.14 10.08 -35.23
N ALA A 211 2.93 9.66 -34.86
CA ALA A 211 2.65 9.18 -33.51
C ALA A 211 3.51 7.97 -33.16
N LEU A 212 3.61 6.98 -34.05
CA LEU A 212 4.43 5.79 -33.83
C LEU A 212 5.92 6.13 -33.67
N VAL A 213 6.46 7.02 -34.50
CA VAL A 213 7.86 7.47 -34.40
C VAL A 213 8.10 8.22 -33.09
N LEU A 214 7.21 9.13 -32.69
CA LEU A 214 7.35 9.88 -31.44
C LEU A 214 7.19 8.98 -30.21
N ILE A 215 6.25 8.04 -30.22
CA ILE A 215 6.06 7.08 -29.13
C ILE A 215 7.25 6.12 -29.06
N ALA A 216 7.72 5.59 -30.18
CA ALA A 216 8.88 4.70 -30.22
C ALA A 216 10.15 5.42 -29.77
N GLY A 217 10.42 6.60 -30.30
CA GLY A 217 11.57 7.43 -29.92
C GLY A 217 11.52 7.84 -28.45
N GLY A 218 10.36 8.31 -27.98
CA GLY A 218 10.15 8.65 -26.58
C GLY A 218 10.30 7.44 -25.65
N SER A 219 9.78 6.27 -26.04
CA SER A 219 9.91 5.05 -25.24
C SER A 219 11.35 4.52 -25.22
N LEU A 220 12.09 4.63 -26.32
CA LEU A 220 13.52 4.32 -26.35
C LEU A 220 14.33 5.24 -25.43
N ILE A 221 14.05 6.53 -25.45
CA ILE A 221 14.68 7.51 -24.53
C ILE A 221 14.30 7.16 -23.08
N ALA A 222 13.02 6.92 -22.81
CA ALA A 222 12.54 6.59 -21.48
C ALA A 222 13.17 5.29 -20.95
N LEU A 223 13.32 4.26 -21.77
CA LEU A 223 14.02 3.02 -21.40
C LEU A 223 15.51 3.29 -21.13
N ASN A 224 16.19 4.02 -22.02
CA ASN A 224 17.62 4.27 -21.91
C ASN A 224 17.98 5.15 -20.70
N GLN A 225 17.11 6.09 -20.34
CA GLN A 225 17.25 6.95 -19.16
C GLN A 225 16.69 6.29 -17.89
N GLN A 226 16.27 5.02 -17.95
CA GLN A 226 15.62 4.28 -16.87
C GLN A 226 14.37 4.97 -16.29
N TRP A 227 13.68 5.77 -17.11
CA TRP A 227 12.47 6.48 -16.71
C TRP A 227 11.27 5.58 -16.42
N LEU A 228 11.28 4.36 -16.96
CA LEU A 228 10.22 3.38 -16.76
C LEU A 228 10.51 2.44 -15.57
N VAL A 229 11.70 2.52 -14.98
CA VAL A 229 12.07 1.74 -13.79
C VAL A 229 11.76 2.58 -12.56
N GLY A 230 10.82 2.11 -11.74
CA GLY A 230 10.47 2.75 -10.46
C GLY A 230 11.57 2.59 -9.41
N PRO A 231 11.41 3.22 -8.23
CA PRO A 231 12.38 3.11 -7.13
C PRO A 231 12.40 1.72 -6.47
N CYS A 232 11.47 0.85 -6.81
CA CYS A 232 11.31 -0.49 -6.24
C CYS A 232 12.30 -1.46 -6.88
N VAL A 233 12.94 -2.29 -6.06
CA VAL A 233 13.65 -3.49 -6.53
C VAL A 233 12.66 -4.47 -7.16
N ARG A 234 11.49 -4.60 -6.54
CA ARG A 234 10.39 -5.42 -7.06
C ARG A 234 9.06 -4.77 -6.74
N GLU A 235 8.19 -4.69 -7.73
CA GLU A 235 6.81 -4.24 -7.56
C GLU A 235 5.89 -5.46 -7.57
N THR A 236 5.00 -5.55 -6.58
CA THR A 236 4.04 -6.64 -6.44
C THR A 236 2.61 -6.08 -6.39
N ASN A 237 1.62 -6.97 -6.31
CA ASN A 237 0.23 -6.55 -6.08
C ASN A 237 0.02 -5.96 -4.67
N TYR A 238 0.99 -6.11 -3.77
CA TYR A 238 0.89 -5.65 -2.39
C TYR A 238 1.79 -4.44 -2.16
N TYR A 239 3.07 -4.51 -2.52
CA TYR A 239 4.07 -3.53 -2.12
C TYR A 239 5.04 -3.14 -3.24
N CYS A 240 5.59 -1.94 -3.13
CA CYS A 240 6.88 -1.56 -3.69
C CYS A 240 7.99 -2.05 -2.75
N ILE A 241 8.69 -3.12 -3.11
CA ILE A 241 9.77 -3.70 -2.31
C ILE A 241 11.09 -3.01 -2.63
N LYS A 242 11.76 -2.48 -1.61
CA LYS A 242 13.10 -1.86 -1.68
C LYS A 242 14.05 -2.58 -0.73
N ILE A 243 15.29 -2.75 -1.15
CA ILE A 243 16.39 -3.22 -0.31
C ILE A 243 17.41 -2.10 -0.19
N ILE A 244 17.72 -1.71 1.04
CA ILE A 244 18.69 -0.66 1.34
C ILE A 244 19.80 -1.27 2.19
N ASP A 245 21.04 -1.20 1.73
CA ASP A 245 22.18 -1.58 2.57
C ASP A 245 22.43 -0.49 3.63
N ARG A 246 22.54 -0.90 4.89
CA ARG A 246 22.76 -0.03 6.05
C ARG A 246 23.79 -0.64 6.98
N ASP A 247 24.31 0.19 7.87
CA ASP A 247 25.16 -0.22 8.98
C ASP A 247 24.38 0.08 10.26
N GLU A 248 24.14 -0.96 11.06
CA GLU A 248 23.48 -0.86 12.36
C GLU A 248 24.53 -1.26 13.42
N ASP A 249 24.98 -0.28 14.21
CA ASP A 249 26.01 -0.44 15.25
C ASP A 249 27.31 -1.14 14.78
N GLY A 250 27.79 -0.82 13.57
CA GLY A 250 29.00 -1.41 12.98
C GLY A 250 28.75 -2.77 12.31
N VAL A 251 27.50 -3.22 12.22
CA VAL A 251 27.10 -4.46 11.55
C VAL A 251 26.42 -4.13 10.22
N PRO A 252 26.95 -4.62 9.08
CA PRO A 252 26.30 -4.42 7.79
C PRO A 252 25.03 -5.26 7.70
N VAL A 253 23.89 -4.61 7.49
CA VAL A 253 22.58 -5.23 7.37
C VAL A 253 21.86 -4.78 6.11
N ARG A 254 20.97 -5.64 5.60
CA ARG A 254 20.02 -5.31 4.55
C ARG A 254 18.68 -4.94 5.15
N GLN A 255 18.26 -3.73 4.86
CA GLN A 255 16.96 -3.22 5.26
C GLN A 255 15.93 -3.57 4.21
N LEU A 256 14.91 -4.35 4.59
CA LEU A 256 13.72 -4.56 3.77
C LEU A 256 12.75 -3.40 4.01
N VAL A 257 12.45 -2.67 2.94
CA VAL A 257 11.47 -1.58 2.96
C VAL A 257 10.30 -1.94 2.06
N LEU A 258 9.09 -1.97 2.62
CA LEU A 258 7.85 -2.17 1.86
C LEU A 258 7.13 -0.83 1.78
N ASP A 259 6.91 -0.36 0.56
CA ASP A 259 6.47 1.01 0.24
C ASP A 259 7.39 2.06 0.89
N HIS A 260 6.96 2.69 1.98
CA HIS A 260 7.73 3.67 2.71
C HIS A 260 8.44 3.07 3.94
N LEU A 261 8.01 1.90 4.42
CA LEU A 261 8.28 1.45 5.78
C LEU A 261 9.38 0.43 5.87
N VAL A 262 10.17 0.56 6.94
CA VAL A 262 11.15 -0.45 7.33
C VAL A 262 10.41 -1.62 7.96
N HIS A 263 10.57 -2.80 7.38
CA HIS A 263 9.94 -4.02 7.85
C HIS A 263 10.92 -5.02 8.45
N SER A 264 12.19 -4.98 8.05
CA SER A 264 13.18 -5.91 8.57
C SER A 264 14.59 -5.36 8.41
N PHE A 265 15.47 -5.73 9.34
CA PHE A 265 16.92 -5.63 9.16
C PHE A 265 17.48 -7.04 9.15
N VAL A 266 18.18 -7.38 8.08
CA VAL A 266 18.69 -8.72 7.84
C VAL A 266 20.21 -8.70 7.80
N GLU A 267 20.85 -9.28 8.79
CA GLU A 267 22.27 -9.62 8.66
C GLU A 267 22.39 -10.88 7.78
N LEU A 268 23.13 -10.78 6.68
CA LEU A 268 23.19 -11.87 5.70
C LEU A 268 24.01 -13.06 6.19
N ASN A 269 25.11 -12.80 6.89
CA ASN A 269 26.10 -13.81 7.27
C ASN A 269 25.87 -14.43 8.64
N ASN A 270 25.06 -13.80 9.49
CA ASN A 270 24.78 -14.27 10.83
C ASN A 270 23.28 -14.29 11.11
N PRO A 271 22.59 -15.41 10.86
CA PRO A 271 21.14 -15.52 11.10
C PRO A 271 20.78 -15.48 12.60
N ARG A 272 21.75 -15.48 13.52
CA ARG A 272 21.50 -15.30 14.96
C ARG A 272 21.34 -13.83 15.35
N LYS A 273 21.74 -12.88 14.50
CA LYS A 273 21.63 -11.45 14.79
C LYS A 273 20.20 -10.99 14.55
N LEU A 274 19.51 -10.69 15.65
CA LEU A 274 18.21 -10.00 15.66
C LEU A 274 18.46 -8.53 15.99
N VAL A 275 18.05 -7.63 15.09
CA VAL A 275 18.23 -6.18 15.27
C VAL A 275 17.05 -5.61 16.05
N TYR A 276 15.83 -6.03 15.72
CA TYR A 276 14.64 -5.51 16.38
C TYR A 276 14.47 -6.06 17.80
N GLY A 277 14.16 -5.17 18.75
CA GLY A 277 13.88 -5.54 20.14
C GLY A 277 12.77 -6.58 20.28
N TYR A 278 11.69 -6.46 19.50
CA TYR A 278 10.59 -7.43 19.55
C TYR A 278 11.01 -8.83 19.07
N GLU A 279 11.87 -8.95 18.05
CA GLU A 279 12.37 -10.25 17.60
C GLU A 279 13.19 -10.95 18.69
N LYS A 280 13.95 -10.19 19.47
CA LYS A 280 14.69 -10.72 20.63
C LYS A 280 13.76 -11.27 21.71
N THR A 281 12.65 -10.59 21.97
CA THR A 281 11.64 -11.14 22.89
C THR A 281 10.97 -12.42 22.35
N TYR A 282 10.80 -12.55 21.03
CA TYR A 282 10.33 -13.80 20.44
C TYR A 282 11.36 -14.92 20.66
N ALA A 283 12.66 -14.59 20.57
CA ALA A 283 13.74 -15.53 20.85
C ALA A 283 13.76 -16.01 22.31
N GLU A 284 13.56 -15.11 23.28
CA GLU A 284 13.43 -15.47 24.71
C GLU A 284 12.29 -16.46 24.96
N VAL A 285 11.13 -16.21 24.34
CA VAL A 285 9.97 -17.11 24.40
C VAL A 285 10.32 -18.45 23.74
N ALA A 286 10.90 -18.45 22.53
CA ALA A 286 11.31 -19.69 21.87
C ALA A 286 12.31 -20.50 22.73
N GLN A 287 13.25 -19.84 23.39
CA GLN A 287 14.23 -20.44 24.30
C GLN A 287 13.55 -21.12 25.49
N MET A 288 12.57 -20.44 26.11
CA MET A 288 11.78 -21.00 27.21
C MET A 288 11.03 -22.28 26.80
N TRP A 289 10.45 -22.34 25.60
CA TRP A 289 9.79 -23.56 25.11
C TRP A 289 10.79 -24.66 24.78
N SER A 290 11.90 -24.32 24.12
CA SER A 290 12.95 -25.29 23.79
C SER A 290 13.59 -25.90 25.03
N ALA A 291 13.69 -25.16 26.13
CA ALA A 291 14.21 -25.65 27.42
C ALA A 291 13.42 -26.83 28.00
N ARG A 292 12.21 -27.09 27.50
CA ARG A 292 11.37 -28.25 27.88
C ARG A 292 11.80 -29.56 27.20
N GLY A 293 12.82 -29.52 26.34
CA GLY A 293 13.42 -30.70 25.71
C GLY A 293 12.62 -31.28 24.54
N LYS A 294 11.67 -30.53 23.97
CA LYS A 294 10.89 -30.93 22.78
C LYS A 294 11.15 -29.95 21.63
N PRO A 295 11.05 -30.41 20.36
CA PRO A 295 11.07 -29.50 19.22
C PRO A 295 9.93 -28.48 19.30
N VAL A 296 10.26 -27.20 19.08
CA VAL A 296 9.28 -26.11 19.09
C VAL A 296 8.55 -26.03 17.75
N SER A 297 7.23 -25.89 17.76
CA SER A 297 6.42 -25.63 16.57
C SER A 297 5.92 -24.19 16.55
N VAL A 298 6.23 -23.47 15.47
CA VAL A 298 5.96 -22.03 15.33
C VAL A 298 5.20 -21.76 14.04
N ALA A 299 4.12 -20.99 14.13
CA ALA A 299 3.47 -20.35 12.99
C ALA A 299 3.66 -18.83 13.07
N MET A 300 4.30 -18.25 12.06
CA MET A 300 4.53 -16.81 11.96
C MET A 300 3.59 -16.21 10.91
N ILE A 301 2.76 -15.27 11.33
CA ILE A 301 1.88 -14.48 10.46
C ILE A 301 2.66 -13.25 10.02
N GLY A 302 2.96 -13.17 8.72
CA GLY A 302 3.94 -12.22 8.18
C GLY A 302 5.35 -12.79 8.18
N GLY A 303 6.11 -12.52 7.12
CA GLY A 303 7.48 -13.00 6.92
C GLY A 303 8.46 -11.89 6.57
N GLY A 304 8.31 -10.70 7.18
CA GLY A 304 9.14 -9.53 6.90
C GLY A 304 10.64 -9.83 6.97
N GLY A 305 11.28 -9.98 5.81
CA GLY A 305 12.70 -10.29 5.69
C GLY A 305 13.14 -11.70 6.10
N TYR A 306 12.22 -12.53 6.59
CA TYR A 306 12.48 -13.90 7.07
C TYR A 306 13.58 -13.98 8.16
N THR A 307 13.85 -12.89 8.88
CA THR A 307 14.89 -12.83 9.92
C THR A 307 14.61 -13.82 11.05
N PHE A 308 13.45 -13.72 11.70
CA PHE A 308 13.10 -14.63 12.79
C PHE A 308 12.95 -16.10 12.35
N PRO A 309 12.34 -16.44 11.20
CA PRO A 309 12.36 -17.82 10.67
C PRO A 309 13.78 -18.37 10.46
N ARG A 310 14.72 -17.58 9.91
CA ARG A 310 16.14 -17.98 9.75
C ARG A 310 16.83 -18.19 11.10
N TYR A 311 16.52 -17.34 12.08
CA TYR A 311 16.99 -17.52 13.46
C TYR A 311 16.51 -18.84 14.04
N MET A 312 15.21 -19.12 13.98
CA MET A 312 14.62 -20.36 14.50
C MET A 312 15.21 -21.61 13.84
N GLU A 313 15.37 -21.60 12.52
CA GLU A 313 15.98 -22.72 11.78
C GLU A 313 17.43 -22.96 12.21
N THR A 314 18.18 -21.90 12.50
CA THR A 314 19.60 -22.00 12.89
C THR A 314 19.79 -22.41 14.35
N VAL A 315 19.01 -21.84 15.26
CA VAL A 315 19.15 -22.06 16.72
C VAL A 315 18.43 -23.33 17.16
N TYR A 316 17.28 -23.62 16.56
CA TYR A 316 16.43 -24.77 16.87
C TYR A 316 16.21 -25.64 15.62
N PRO A 317 17.22 -26.40 15.14
CA PRO A 317 17.19 -27.07 13.82
C PRO A 317 16.16 -28.20 13.68
N ASN A 318 15.54 -28.61 14.79
CA ASN A 318 14.47 -29.60 14.83
C ASN A 318 13.06 -28.97 14.91
N SER A 319 12.98 -27.64 15.01
CA SER A 319 11.71 -26.92 15.07
C SER A 319 10.89 -27.08 13.78
N ILE A 320 9.57 -26.97 13.91
CA ILE A 320 8.64 -26.88 12.78
C ILE A 320 8.32 -25.39 12.61
N ILE A 321 8.66 -24.82 11.46
CA ILE A 321 8.55 -23.38 11.22
C ILE A 321 7.66 -23.16 10.00
N HIS A 322 6.47 -22.61 10.24
CA HIS A 322 5.53 -22.22 9.20
C HIS A 322 5.44 -20.70 9.12
N VAL A 323 5.56 -20.14 7.92
CA VAL A 323 5.40 -18.71 7.66
C VAL A 323 4.19 -18.51 6.77
N ILE A 324 3.28 -17.62 7.16
CA ILE A 324 2.09 -17.26 6.39
C ILE A 324 2.29 -15.82 5.89
N GLU A 325 2.79 -15.70 4.66
CA GLU A 325 3.19 -14.44 4.04
C GLU A 325 2.32 -14.14 2.82
N ILE A 326 1.50 -13.10 2.90
CA ILE A 326 0.49 -12.78 1.89
C ILE A 326 1.10 -12.42 0.53
N ASP A 327 2.29 -11.81 0.50
CA ASP A 327 2.97 -11.39 -0.72
C ASP A 327 4.07 -12.39 -1.15
N PRO A 328 3.83 -13.19 -2.21
CA PRO A 328 4.86 -14.09 -2.74
C PRO A 328 6.12 -13.34 -3.22
N GLY A 329 6.02 -12.07 -3.59
CA GLY A 329 7.17 -11.26 -3.97
C GLY A 329 8.11 -10.95 -2.81
N VAL A 330 7.60 -10.81 -1.58
CA VAL A 330 8.43 -10.68 -0.36
C VAL A 330 9.23 -11.97 -0.13
N THR A 331 8.57 -13.12 -0.26
CA THR A 331 9.23 -14.43 -0.14
C THR A 331 10.32 -14.62 -1.18
N GLN A 332 10.03 -14.27 -2.44
CA GLN A 332 11.02 -14.35 -3.51
C GLN A 332 12.21 -13.41 -3.29
N VAL A 333 11.96 -12.16 -2.88
CA VAL A 333 13.04 -11.22 -2.52
C VAL A 333 13.87 -11.72 -1.35
N ALA A 334 13.26 -12.40 -0.38
CA ALA A 334 14.01 -12.98 0.73
C ALA A 334 15.01 -14.04 0.24
N HIS A 335 14.59 -14.91 -0.69
CA HIS A 335 15.47 -15.87 -1.34
C HIS A 335 16.56 -15.21 -2.19
N ASP A 336 16.18 -14.24 -3.02
CA ASP A 336 17.08 -13.63 -3.98
C ASP A 336 18.12 -12.71 -3.31
N LEU A 337 17.73 -12.00 -2.23
CA LEU A 337 18.48 -10.87 -1.70
C LEU A 337 18.69 -10.87 -0.17
N LEU A 338 18.00 -11.70 0.63
CA LEU A 338 18.08 -11.66 2.10
C LEU A 338 18.66 -12.95 2.71
N ALA A 339 19.40 -13.72 1.91
CA ALA A 339 20.06 -14.96 2.34
C ALA A 339 19.10 -16.00 2.96
N PHE A 340 17.83 -15.98 2.53
CA PHE A 340 16.89 -17.05 2.84
C PHE A 340 17.13 -18.22 1.87
N ARG A 341 17.62 -19.34 2.39
CA ARG A 341 18.11 -20.44 1.57
C ARG A 341 16.96 -21.18 0.89
N THR A 342 17.19 -21.70 -0.32
CA THR A 342 16.20 -22.50 -1.05
C THR A 342 16.05 -23.92 -0.50
N ASP A 343 17.04 -24.43 0.24
CA ASP A 343 17.03 -25.73 0.92
C ASP A 343 16.61 -25.65 2.40
N THR A 344 15.91 -24.56 2.76
CA THR A 344 15.36 -24.34 4.10
C THR A 344 14.27 -25.37 4.45
N LYS A 345 14.14 -25.68 5.74
CA LYS A 345 13.04 -26.45 6.32
C LYS A 345 11.81 -25.58 6.63
N VAL A 346 11.93 -24.26 6.52
CA VAL A 346 10.81 -23.34 6.72
C VAL A 346 9.77 -23.56 5.62
N VAL A 347 8.53 -23.80 6.01
CA VAL A 347 7.42 -23.96 5.07
C VAL A 347 6.66 -22.64 4.96
N THR A 348 6.74 -22.00 3.80
CA THR A 348 6.00 -20.77 3.51
C THR A 348 4.66 -21.08 2.83
N TYR A 349 3.60 -20.49 3.35
CA TYR A 349 2.27 -20.42 2.73
C TYR A 349 2.06 -19.00 2.19
N ASN A 350 2.03 -18.84 0.86
CA ASN A 350 1.77 -17.55 0.25
C ASN A 350 0.27 -17.26 0.12
N GLU A 351 -0.35 -16.91 1.24
CA GLU A 351 -1.78 -16.63 1.34
C GLU A 351 -2.12 -15.70 2.51
N ASP A 352 -3.36 -15.22 2.55
CA ASP A 352 -3.86 -14.42 3.67
C ASP A 352 -3.99 -15.28 4.94
N ALA A 353 -3.48 -14.77 6.06
CA ALA A 353 -3.46 -15.50 7.34
C ALA A 353 -4.85 -15.80 7.88
N ARG A 354 -5.83 -14.91 7.69
CA ARG A 354 -7.21 -15.18 8.10
C ARG A 354 -7.80 -16.34 7.30
N MET A 355 -7.48 -16.43 6.01
CA MET A 355 -7.90 -17.57 5.19
C MET A 355 -7.20 -18.88 5.61
N PHE A 356 -5.94 -18.82 6.02
CA PHE A 356 -5.21 -19.97 6.56
C PHE A 356 -5.87 -20.49 7.85
N PHE A 357 -6.08 -19.62 8.84
CA PHE A 357 -6.66 -19.98 10.14
C PHE A 357 -8.18 -20.23 10.11
N ALA A 358 -8.88 -19.87 9.03
CA ALA A 358 -10.29 -20.21 8.84
C ALA A 358 -10.52 -21.73 8.67
N ARG A 359 -9.50 -22.46 8.22
CA ARG A 359 -9.54 -23.91 8.00
C ARG A 359 -9.50 -24.67 9.34
N PRO A 360 -9.96 -25.93 9.37
CA PRO A 360 -9.72 -26.79 10.54
C PRO A 360 -8.21 -26.96 10.81
N PRO A 361 -7.77 -27.03 12.08
CA PRO A 361 -6.36 -27.21 12.40
C PRO A 361 -5.86 -28.56 11.91
N THR A 362 -4.82 -28.55 11.09
CA THR A 362 -4.10 -29.78 10.68
C THR A 362 -3.02 -30.17 11.69
N MET A 363 -2.54 -29.21 12.48
CA MET A 363 -1.61 -29.38 13.58
C MET A 363 -1.87 -28.31 14.65
N LYS A 364 -1.24 -28.47 15.82
CA LYS A 364 -1.21 -27.47 16.88
C LYS A 364 0.19 -26.88 17.00
N TYR A 365 0.26 -25.57 17.20
CA TYR A 365 1.53 -24.85 17.38
C TYR A 365 1.76 -24.52 18.85
N ASP A 366 3.01 -24.61 19.27
CA ASP A 366 3.46 -24.11 20.57
C ASP A 366 3.45 -22.59 20.58
N LEU A 367 3.88 -21.96 19.48
CA LEU A 367 3.92 -20.51 19.32
C LEU A 367 3.19 -20.09 18.03
N VAL A 368 2.31 -19.10 18.15
CA VAL A 368 1.83 -18.33 17.01
C VAL A 368 2.31 -16.89 17.17
N LEU A 369 3.01 -16.36 16.18
CA LEU A 369 3.57 -15.00 16.20
C LEU A 369 2.85 -14.15 15.16
N GLY A 370 2.19 -13.09 15.61
CA GLY A 370 1.50 -12.09 14.79
C GLY A 370 2.43 -10.93 14.46
N ASP A 371 3.00 -10.92 13.26
CA ASP A 371 3.95 -9.90 12.79
C ASP A 371 3.63 -9.43 11.35
N ALA A 372 2.34 -9.21 11.09
CA ALA A 372 1.82 -8.68 9.83
C ALA A 372 1.41 -7.19 9.95
N PHE A 373 1.78 -6.53 11.05
CA PHE A 373 1.32 -5.20 11.38
C PHE A 373 2.37 -4.17 10.99
N ASN A 374 2.02 -3.32 10.02
CA ASN A 374 2.78 -2.12 9.76
C ASN A 374 2.13 -0.92 10.49
N HIS A 375 2.85 0.17 10.66
CA HIS A 375 2.35 1.31 11.45
C HIS A 375 1.36 2.22 10.72
N TYR A 376 1.13 2.04 9.41
CA TYR A 376 0.19 2.86 8.62
C TYR A 376 -1.05 2.09 8.13
N GLN A 377 -1.09 0.78 8.34
CA GLN A 377 -2.13 -0.12 7.89
C GLN A 377 -2.00 -1.43 8.67
N VAL A 378 -2.64 -1.48 9.83
CA VAL A 378 -2.87 -2.71 10.57
C VAL A 378 -4.00 -3.46 9.86
N PRO A 379 -3.80 -4.70 9.38
CA PRO A 379 -4.88 -5.47 8.79
C PRO A 379 -5.95 -5.77 9.85
N HIS A 380 -7.02 -4.98 9.86
CA HIS A 380 -8.05 -5.03 10.90
C HIS A 380 -8.70 -6.42 11.03
N HIS A 381 -8.75 -7.19 9.94
CA HIS A 381 -9.28 -8.54 9.93
C HIS A 381 -8.40 -9.57 10.65
N LEU A 382 -7.17 -9.20 11.05
CA LEU A 382 -6.25 -10.00 11.86
C LEU A 382 -6.22 -9.57 13.35
N THR A 383 -7.09 -8.65 13.76
CA THR A 383 -7.12 -8.11 15.14
C THR A 383 -8.46 -8.30 15.83
N THR A 384 -9.38 -9.04 15.19
CA THR A 384 -10.73 -9.27 15.70
C THR A 384 -10.80 -10.43 16.68
N LYS A 385 -11.81 -10.41 17.55
CA LYS A 385 -12.13 -11.50 18.47
C LYS A 385 -12.34 -12.83 17.72
N GLU A 386 -13.01 -12.78 16.58
CA GLU A 386 -13.25 -13.96 15.74
C GLU A 386 -11.95 -14.53 15.16
N PHE A 387 -11.01 -13.68 14.74
CA PHE A 387 -9.71 -14.14 14.29
C PHE A 387 -8.88 -14.73 15.44
N ASN A 388 -8.89 -14.09 16.61
CA ASN A 388 -8.23 -14.62 17.80
C ASN A 388 -8.74 -16.02 18.17
N ASP A 389 -10.06 -16.26 18.08
CA ASP A 389 -10.64 -17.59 18.33
C ASP A 389 -10.10 -18.64 17.35
N ARG A 390 -9.88 -18.27 16.08
CA ARG A 390 -9.28 -19.14 15.06
C ARG A 390 -7.83 -19.44 15.37
N VAL A 391 -7.04 -18.44 15.75
CA VAL A 391 -5.66 -18.64 16.19
C VAL A 391 -5.60 -19.56 17.42
N ARG A 392 -6.47 -19.33 18.41
CA ARG A 392 -6.59 -20.19 19.60
C ARG A 392 -6.90 -21.64 19.24
N ALA A 393 -7.70 -21.88 18.20
CA ALA A 393 -7.98 -23.24 17.72
C ALA A 393 -6.75 -23.95 17.12
N PHE A 394 -5.74 -23.21 16.67
CA PHE A 394 -4.46 -23.77 16.19
C PHE A 394 -3.37 -23.84 17.27
N LEU A 395 -3.59 -23.27 18.45
CA LEU A 395 -2.64 -23.38 19.56
C LEU A 395 -2.72 -24.73 20.26
N ALA A 396 -1.56 -25.21 20.73
CA ALA A 396 -1.46 -26.26 21.73
C ALA A 396 -2.12 -25.81 23.06
N ASP A 397 -2.40 -26.75 23.95
CA ASP A 397 -3.10 -26.46 25.21
C ASP A 397 -2.34 -25.46 26.10
N ASP A 398 -1.00 -25.50 26.06
CA ASP A 398 -0.08 -24.59 26.72
C ASP A 398 0.65 -23.65 25.73
N GLY A 399 0.16 -23.57 24.50
CA GLY A 399 0.71 -22.71 23.46
C GLY A 399 0.37 -21.23 23.67
N VAL A 400 1.17 -20.38 23.05
CA VAL A 400 1.06 -18.92 23.21
C VAL A 400 0.95 -18.19 21.89
N TYR A 401 0.03 -17.22 21.86
CA TYR A 401 -0.11 -16.25 20.79
C TYR A 401 0.57 -14.95 21.20
N ILE A 402 1.56 -14.50 20.43
CA ILE A 402 2.25 -13.23 20.64
C ILE A 402 1.97 -12.34 19.45
N VAL A 403 1.63 -11.08 19.69
CA VAL A 403 1.33 -10.13 18.61
C VAL A 403 2.10 -8.85 18.81
N ASN A 404 2.88 -8.48 17.80
CA ASN A 404 3.56 -7.19 17.72
C ASN A 404 2.63 -6.15 17.09
N ILE A 405 2.34 -5.09 17.82
CA ILE A 405 1.58 -3.95 17.30
C ILE A 405 2.35 -2.66 17.55
N ILE A 406 2.12 -1.66 16.72
CA ILE A 406 2.65 -0.31 16.92
C ILE A 406 1.48 0.61 17.26
N ASP A 407 1.65 1.44 18.28
CA ASP A 407 0.66 2.44 18.68
C ASP A 407 1.36 3.72 19.16
N GLY A 408 0.57 4.78 19.29
CA GLY A 408 1.01 6.11 19.69
C GLY A 408 0.94 6.33 21.20
N PRO A 409 1.17 7.56 21.66
CA PRO A 409 1.25 7.88 23.09
C PRO A 409 -0.06 7.70 23.86
N TYR A 410 -1.20 7.55 23.17
CA TYR A 410 -2.51 7.30 23.78
C TYR A 410 -2.87 5.81 23.91
N GLY A 411 -2.16 4.92 23.19
CA GLY A 411 -2.34 3.47 23.30
C GLY A 411 -3.77 2.97 23.03
N GLU A 412 -4.54 3.67 22.19
CA GLU A 412 -5.97 3.36 21.98
C GLU A 412 -6.17 1.99 21.34
N PHE A 413 -5.36 1.69 20.31
CA PHE A 413 -5.40 0.41 19.62
C PHE A 413 -4.84 -0.71 20.49
N ALA A 414 -3.73 -0.48 21.18
CA ALA A 414 -3.14 -1.43 22.11
C ALA A 414 -4.11 -1.80 23.25
N ARG A 415 -4.80 -0.81 23.81
CA ARG A 415 -5.85 -1.00 24.82
C ARG A 415 -7.02 -1.83 24.29
N ALA A 416 -7.57 -1.46 23.13
CA ALA A 416 -8.70 -2.16 22.53
C ALA A 416 -8.34 -3.60 22.17
N TYR A 417 -7.16 -3.82 21.60
CA TYR A 417 -6.74 -5.16 21.20
C TYR A 417 -6.36 -6.04 22.39
N PHE A 418 -5.71 -5.48 23.43
CA PHE A 418 -5.50 -6.17 24.70
C PHE A 418 -6.84 -6.61 25.33
N HIS A 419 -7.83 -5.72 25.35
CA HIS A 419 -9.18 -6.06 25.83
C HIS A 419 -9.83 -7.17 25.00
N THR A 420 -9.67 -7.12 23.67
CA THR A 420 -10.19 -8.12 22.73
C THR A 420 -9.54 -9.49 22.95
N LEU A 421 -8.22 -9.54 23.20
CA LEU A 421 -7.53 -10.78 23.56
C LEU A 421 -8.05 -11.37 24.87
N ARG A 422 -8.42 -10.55 25.86
CA ARG A 422 -9.02 -11.02 27.12
C ARG A 422 -10.40 -11.67 26.96
N GLN A 423 -11.09 -11.41 25.85
CA GLN A 423 -12.33 -12.11 25.49
C GLN A 423 -12.06 -13.50 24.86
N THR A 424 -10.81 -13.80 24.53
CA THR A 424 -10.41 -15.03 23.85
C THR A 424 -9.55 -15.93 24.71
N PHE A 425 -8.59 -15.35 25.44
CA PHE A 425 -7.64 -16.07 26.29
C PHE A 425 -7.85 -15.73 27.77
N PRO A 426 -7.78 -16.72 28.67
CA PRO A 426 -7.88 -16.50 30.11
C PRO A 426 -6.68 -15.73 30.68
N ASN A 427 -5.49 -15.88 30.09
CA ASN A 427 -4.28 -15.18 30.51
C ASN A 427 -3.80 -14.28 29.37
N VAL A 428 -3.74 -12.98 29.62
CA VAL A 428 -3.28 -11.99 28.65
C VAL A 428 -2.30 -11.03 29.32
N TYR A 429 -1.19 -10.79 28.63
CA TYR A 429 -0.11 -9.92 29.08
C TYR A 429 0.23 -8.89 28.00
N ILE A 430 0.88 -7.81 28.43
CA ILE A 430 1.37 -6.76 27.54
C ILE A 430 2.80 -6.40 27.94
N ALA A 431 3.71 -6.39 26.97
CA ALA A 431 5.04 -5.82 27.13
C ALA A 431 5.12 -4.49 26.38
N GLU A 432 5.56 -3.45 27.08
CA GLU A 432 5.66 -2.08 26.57
C GLU A 432 7.05 -1.89 25.97
N GLY A 433 7.16 -1.64 24.66
CA GLY A 433 8.45 -1.58 23.96
C GLY A 433 9.38 -0.45 24.40
N ASN A 434 8.86 0.53 25.13
CA ASN A 434 9.63 1.60 25.77
C ASN A 434 8.94 2.01 27.08
N TYR A 435 9.67 2.14 28.19
CA TYR A 435 9.12 2.63 29.46
C TYR A 435 8.47 4.01 29.35
N ASN A 436 8.93 4.83 28.40
CA ASN A 436 8.41 6.16 28.09
C ASN A 436 7.62 6.17 26.77
N TRP A 437 6.93 5.07 26.42
CA TRP A 437 6.12 5.00 25.19
C TRP A 437 5.09 6.13 25.08
N ARG A 438 4.61 6.64 26.23
CA ARG A 438 3.73 7.80 26.31
C ARG A 438 4.40 9.14 25.97
N GLN A 439 5.70 9.19 25.74
CA GLN A 439 6.47 10.42 25.41
C GLN A 439 7.04 10.40 24.00
N VAL A 440 6.83 9.31 23.27
CA VAL A 440 7.25 9.16 21.87
C VAL A 440 6.02 9.09 20.99
N SER A 441 6.17 9.51 19.73
CA SER A 441 5.07 9.46 18.77
C SER A 441 4.65 8.02 18.46
N ARG A 442 5.55 7.05 18.63
CA ARG A 442 5.34 5.63 18.29
C ARG A 442 6.10 4.71 19.23
N SER A 443 5.48 3.61 19.62
CA SER A 443 6.12 2.52 20.33
C SER A 443 5.52 1.18 19.90
N PHE A 444 6.31 0.11 20.00
CA PHE A 444 5.79 -1.23 19.80
C PHE A 444 5.23 -1.78 21.13
N PHE A 445 4.23 -2.65 21.03
CA PHE A 445 3.67 -3.38 22.15
C PHE A 445 3.57 -4.85 21.75
N LEU A 446 3.94 -5.72 22.69
CA LEU A 446 3.77 -7.15 22.54
C LEU A 446 2.59 -7.59 23.38
N LEU A 447 1.54 -8.04 22.71
CA LEU A 447 0.36 -8.58 23.36
C LEU A 447 0.46 -10.10 23.35
N ILE A 448 0.32 -10.72 24.51
CA ILE A 448 0.57 -12.16 24.69
C ILE A 448 -0.69 -12.80 25.25
N GLY A 449 -1.27 -13.77 24.54
CA GLY A 449 -2.44 -14.54 24.95
C GLY A 449 -2.12 -16.02 25.15
N SER A 450 -2.62 -16.61 26.24
CA SER A 450 -2.41 -18.02 26.58
C SER A 450 -3.60 -18.65 27.32
N ASN A 451 -3.81 -19.95 27.10
CA ASN A 451 -4.76 -20.75 27.89
C ASN A 451 -4.24 -21.05 29.31
N VAL A 452 -2.92 -21.09 29.49
CA VAL A 452 -2.24 -21.40 30.76
C VAL A 452 -1.42 -20.18 31.21
N PRO A 453 -1.32 -19.88 32.52
CA PRO A 453 -0.48 -18.78 32.99
C PRO A 453 0.97 -18.93 32.54
N LEU A 454 1.58 -17.84 32.10
CA LEU A 454 3.00 -17.79 31.79
C LEU A 454 3.83 -17.74 33.07
N ASP A 455 4.95 -18.48 33.07
CA ASP A 455 5.95 -18.40 34.13
C ASP A 455 6.83 -17.17 33.93
N LEU A 456 6.38 -16.03 34.46
CA LEU A 456 7.07 -14.75 34.35
C LEU A 456 8.40 -14.71 35.09
N ASP A 457 8.58 -15.56 36.10
CA ASP A 457 9.85 -15.66 36.82
C ASP A 457 10.87 -16.46 36.03
N ALA A 458 10.44 -17.52 35.33
CA ALA A 458 11.29 -18.26 34.40
C ALA A 458 11.80 -17.37 33.26
N LEU A 459 10.97 -16.45 32.73
CA LEU A 459 11.37 -15.51 31.67
C LEU A 459 12.61 -14.67 32.01
N LYS A 460 12.90 -14.42 33.30
CA LYS A 460 14.10 -13.67 33.71
C LYS A 460 15.41 -14.41 33.44
N ASN A 461 15.33 -15.72 33.18
CA ASN A 461 16.49 -16.58 32.94
C ASN A 461 16.75 -16.81 31.44
N PHE A 462 15.95 -16.22 30.55
CA PHE A 462 16.05 -16.39 29.11
C PHE A 462 16.40 -15.04 28.48
N ASP A 463 17.46 -15.00 27.68
CA ASP A 463 18.01 -13.81 27.04
C ASP A 463 18.04 -13.94 25.51
N GLY A 464 17.47 -15.02 24.95
CA GLY A 464 17.44 -15.22 23.51
C GLY A 464 18.84 -15.34 22.86
N ASP A 465 19.87 -15.66 23.64
CA ASP A 465 21.30 -15.69 23.29
C ASP A 465 21.93 -14.30 23.03
N ASP A 466 21.33 -13.20 23.52
CA ASP A 466 21.87 -11.84 23.35
C ASP A 466 22.41 -11.18 24.64
N GLY A 467 22.21 -11.83 25.79
CA GLY A 467 22.72 -11.39 27.10
C GLY A 467 21.86 -10.35 27.84
N ASP A 468 20.68 -9.95 27.33
CA ASP A 468 19.73 -9.07 28.02
C ASP A 468 18.31 -9.67 28.01
N PRO A 469 17.75 -10.12 29.16
CA PRO A 469 16.40 -10.69 29.25
C PRO A 469 15.34 -9.58 29.13
N LEU A 470 15.14 -9.11 27.90
CA LEU A 470 14.37 -7.92 27.55
C LEU A 470 12.88 -8.10 27.83
N LEU A 471 12.27 -9.23 27.49
CA LEU A 471 10.82 -9.41 27.66
C LEU A 471 10.41 -9.24 29.11
N SER A 472 11.12 -9.91 30.03
CA SER A 472 10.82 -9.85 31.47
C SER A 472 10.82 -8.42 32.04
N ARG A 473 11.66 -7.55 31.46
CA ARG A 473 11.80 -6.14 31.83
C ARG A 473 10.72 -5.24 31.24
N LEU A 474 10.23 -5.57 30.05
CA LEU A 474 9.21 -4.79 29.34
C LEU A 474 7.78 -5.14 29.78
N MET A 475 7.58 -6.27 30.46
CA MET A 475 6.26 -6.73 30.90
C MET A 475 5.60 -5.74 31.85
N ALA A 476 4.39 -5.29 31.49
CA ALA A 476 3.62 -4.37 32.29
C ALA A 476 3.06 -5.05 33.55
N GLY A 477 3.20 -4.36 34.70
CA GLY A 477 2.61 -4.79 35.95
C GLY A 477 1.08 -4.57 36.01
N PRO A 478 0.39 -5.15 37.01
CA PRO A 478 -1.05 -5.02 37.17
C PRO A 478 -1.55 -3.58 37.20
N ASP A 479 -0.81 -2.67 37.84
CA ASP A 479 -1.17 -1.25 37.93
C ASP A 479 -1.03 -0.49 36.59
N GLN A 480 -0.06 -0.86 35.76
CA GLN A 480 0.09 -0.30 34.40
C GLN A 480 -1.08 -0.75 33.53
N ILE A 481 -1.41 -2.05 33.58
CA ILE A 481 -2.53 -2.63 32.84
C ILE A 481 -3.86 -2.01 33.28
N ASN A 482 -4.09 -1.88 34.59
CA ASN A 482 -5.32 -1.29 35.11
C ASN A 482 -5.47 0.18 34.67
N ARG A 483 -4.38 0.96 34.74
CA ARG A 483 -4.37 2.34 34.22
C ARG A 483 -4.77 2.37 32.75
N LEU A 484 -4.08 1.61 31.90
CA LEU A 484 -4.39 1.52 30.47
C LEU A 484 -5.87 1.22 30.24
N LEU A 485 -6.44 0.22 30.92
CA LEU A 485 -7.83 -0.19 30.74
C LEU A 485 -8.88 0.82 31.23
N THR A 486 -8.52 1.70 32.17
CA THR A 486 -9.45 2.70 32.74
C THR A 486 -9.42 4.06 32.05
N GLU A 487 -8.43 4.31 31.18
CA GLU A 487 -8.23 5.59 30.49
C GLU A 487 -9.38 5.95 29.52
N ALA A 488 -10.04 4.95 28.92
CA ALA A 488 -11.17 5.16 28.02
C ALA A 488 -12.10 3.92 27.98
N PRO A 489 -13.30 4.05 27.40
CA PRO A 489 -14.19 2.91 27.21
C PRO A 489 -13.52 1.76 26.45
N LEU A 490 -13.74 0.54 26.93
CA LEU A 490 -13.17 -0.67 26.34
C LEU A 490 -13.94 -1.04 25.07
N ILE A 491 -13.22 -1.12 23.97
CA ILE A 491 -13.75 -1.57 22.68
C ILE A 491 -13.30 -3.01 22.45
N THR A 492 -14.26 -3.89 22.17
CA THR A 492 -13.95 -5.21 21.61
C THR A 492 -13.93 -5.09 20.09
N ILE A 493 -12.79 -5.40 19.49
CA ILE A 493 -12.63 -5.41 18.04
C ILE A 493 -13.28 -6.69 17.52
N THR A 494 -14.27 -6.54 16.64
CA THR A 494 -15.00 -7.65 16.02
C THR A 494 -15.01 -7.49 14.51
N ASP A 495 -15.33 -8.56 13.80
CA ASP A 495 -15.50 -8.50 12.33
C ASP A 495 -16.51 -7.44 11.86
N GLN A 496 -17.50 -7.11 12.69
CA GLN A 496 -18.52 -6.09 12.38
C GLN A 496 -18.12 -4.68 12.82
N TYR A 497 -17.17 -4.56 13.75
CA TYR A 497 -16.74 -3.28 14.32
C TYR A 497 -15.25 -3.32 14.67
N ALA A 498 -14.43 -2.80 13.75
CA ALA A 498 -12.97 -2.74 13.88
C ALA A 498 -12.44 -1.36 13.45
N PRO A 499 -12.63 -0.29 14.25
CA PRO A 499 -12.21 1.07 13.93
C PRO A 499 -10.69 1.29 14.14
N VAL A 500 -9.88 0.40 13.56
CA VAL A 500 -8.43 0.33 13.79
C VAL A 500 -7.71 1.60 13.31
N ASP A 501 -8.05 2.08 12.11
CA ASP A 501 -7.44 3.28 11.55
C ASP A 501 -7.72 4.53 12.39
N GLN A 502 -8.92 4.62 12.99
CA GLN A 502 -9.28 5.73 13.89
C GLN A 502 -8.48 5.67 15.18
N MET A 503 -8.32 4.49 15.77
CA MET A 503 -7.52 4.32 17.01
C MET A 503 -6.03 4.62 16.79
N LEU A 504 -5.54 4.46 15.56
CA LEU A 504 -4.16 4.75 15.18
C LEU A 504 -3.95 6.20 14.68
N GLU A 505 -4.97 7.07 14.69
CA GLU A 505 -4.89 8.44 14.17
C GLU A 505 -3.70 9.23 14.75
N SER A 506 -3.39 9.03 16.03
CA SER A 506 -2.26 9.70 16.70
C SER A 506 -0.89 9.29 16.15
N VAL A 507 -0.74 8.04 15.71
CA VAL A 507 0.45 7.50 15.06
C VAL A 507 0.66 8.16 13.70
N PHE A 508 -0.42 8.33 12.92
CA PHE A 508 -0.33 8.99 11.61
C PHE A 508 0.05 10.45 11.73
N ARG A 509 -0.52 11.16 12.71
CA ARG A 509 -0.28 12.59 12.88
C ARG A 509 1.06 12.92 13.55
N ASP A 510 1.86 11.92 13.91
CA ASP A 510 3.09 12.06 14.70
C ASP A 510 2.90 12.96 15.93
N VAL A 511 1.75 12.80 16.60
CA VAL A 511 1.42 13.61 17.77
C VAL A 511 2.39 13.25 18.88
N MET A 512 3.24 14.21 19.22
CA MET A 512 3.93 14.18 20.51
C MET A 512 2.95 14.69 21.58
N PRO A 513 2.86 14.05 22.75
CA PRO A 513 2.02 14.55 23.83
C PRO A 513 2.47 15.96 24.21
N ALA A 514 1.51 16.83 24.56
CA ALA A 514 1.83 18.11 25.18
C ALA A 514 2.61 17.83 26.48
N GLN A 515 3.80 18.42 26.61
CA GLN A 515 4.67 18.29 27.79
C GLN A 515 4.02 18.85 29.05
#